data_AF-A0AAJ1XXV7-F1
#
_entry.id   AF-A0AAJ1XXV7-F1
#
_cell.length_a   1.000
_cell.length_b   1.000
_cell.length_c   1.000
_cell.angle_alpha   90.00
_cell.angle_beta   90.00
_cell.angle_gamma   90.00
#
_symmetry.space_group_name_H-M   'P 1'
#
loop_
_entity.id
_entity.type
_entity.pdbx_description
1 polymer ?
#
loop_
_entity_poly.entity_id
_entity_poly.type
_entity_poly.pdbx_seq_one_letter_code
_entity_poly.pdbx_strand_id
1 'polypeptide(L)'
;MKKNDSNEGKVKKPFYKKIWFWVVVVIVLGIAGSGLGKEDKKASNDTKEVKTEASSSKATNSSKNDTKKESSEKKSEDKSKDNSDLKATYDKINVGDIMNSSEGGSTEDEVKAILGEPASSSTTDIQGISTTTLSWTNVKGGDLLASITVSFSDGKAASKSVSGLKVAKHDKVTADQVNNIATDGSYSEEQARKDLGDPTGITSTNINGEKNDTLIWMKNLDGDLGATVTVSFSNGNAISKSSSGLK
;
A
#
# COMPACT_ATOMS: atom_id res chain seq x y z
N MET A 1 15.06 56.82 -27.53
CA MET A 1 15.46 56.01 -26.35
C MET A 1 14.36 56.12 -25.31
N LYS A 2 13.76 55.09 -24.73
CA LYS A 2 13.89 53.62 -24.71
C LYS A 2 12.47 53.09 -24.49
N LYS A 3 12.10 51.97 -25.13
CA LYS A 3 10.85 51.24 -24.83
C LYS A 3 11.06 50.48 -23.50
N ASN A 4 10.09 50.57 -22.59
CA ASN A 4 10.04 49.77 -21.38
C ASN A 4 9.18 48.53 -21.67
N ASP A 5 9.81 47.36 -21.76
CA ASP A 5 9.14 46.07 -21.75
C ASP A 5 8.79 45.69 -20.31
N SER A 6 7.51 45.76 -19.96
CA SER A 6 6.97 45.21 -18.72
C SER A 6 6.76 43.71 -18.87
N ASN A 7 7.63 42.95 -18.18
CA ASN A 7 7.59 41.50 -18.02
C ASN A 7 6.32 41.09 -17.23
N GLU A 8 5.27 40.69 -17.94
CA GLU A 8 4.08 40.09 -17.33
C GLU A 8 4.42 38.71 -16.74
N GLY A 9 4.31 38.63 -15.42
CA GLY A 9 4.49 37.40 -14.65
C GLY A 9 3.53 36.31 -15.13
N LYS A 10 4.08 35.30 -15.81
CA LYS A 10 3.37 34.06 -16.13
C LYS A 10 2.97 33.37 -14.83
N VAL A 11 1.71 33.51 -14.42
CA VAL A 11 1.09 32.69 -13.37
C VAL A 11 1.28 31.22 -13.76
N LYS A 12 2.05 30.48 -12.96
CA LYS A 12 2.28 29.05 -13.18
C LYS A 12 0.91 28.35 -13.14
N LYS A 13 0.53 27.68 -14.24
CA LYS A 13 -0.71 26.90 -14.29
C LYS A 13 -0.74 25.93 -13.10
N PRO A 14 -1.86 25.83 -12.37
CA PRO A 14 -1.95 24.90 -11.27
C PRO A 14 -1.70 23.47 -11.75
N PHE A 15 -0.82 22.76 -11.05
CA PHE A 15 -0.36 21.41 -11.39
C PHE A 15 -1.52 20.38 -11.46
N TYR A 16 -2.58 20.59 -10.68
CA TYR A 16 -3.77 19.72 -10.63
C TYR A 16 -4.66 19.74 -11.88
N LYS A 17 -4.37 20.61 -12.85
CA LYS A 17 -5.05 20.59 -14.17
C LYS A 17 -4.43 19.62 -15.15
N LYS A 18 -3.27 19.04 -14.83
CA LYS A 18 -2.58 18.09 -15.70
C LYS A 18 -3.00 16.67 -15.32
N ILE A 19 -3.28 15.84 -16.32
CA ILE A 19 -3.80 14.46 -16.16
C ILE A 19 -2.87 13.62 -15.27
N TRP A 20 -1.55 13.76 -15.40
CA TRP A 20 -0.57 13.04 -14.54
C TRP A 20 -0.74 13.30 -13.03
N PHE A 21 -1.23 14.48 -12.62
CA PHE A 21 -1.47 14.75 -11.21
C PHE A 21 -2.57 13.84 -10.65
N TRP A 22 -3.62 13.57 -11.44
CA TRP A 22 -4.70 12.68 -11.04
C TRP A 22 -4.24 11.22 -10.99
N VAL A 23 -3.34 10.79 -11.89
CA VAL A 23 -2.77 9.42 -11.86
C VAL A 23 -2.06 9.17 -10.52
N VAL A 24 -1.21 10.10 -10.07
CA VAL A 24 -0.51 10.01 -8.78
C VAL A 24 -1.50 9.95 -7.62
N VAL A 25 -2.55 10.77 -7.62
CA VAL A 25 -3.56 10.79 -6.55
C VAL A 25 -4.31 9.46 -6.45
N VAL A 26 -4.72 8.87 -7.57
CA VAL A 26 -5.45 7.57 -7.58
C VAL A 26 -4.57 6.44 -7.07
N ILE A 27 -3.30 6.41 -7.46
CA ILE A 27 -2.34 5.38 -7.02
C ILE A 27 -2.07 5.52 -5.52
N VAL A 28 -1.80 6.73 -5.03
CA VAL A 28 -1.56 6.96 -3.59
C VAL A 28 -2.80 6.58 -2.75
N LEU A 29 -4.01 6.91 -3.21
CA LEU A 29 -5.25 6.53 -2.53
C LEU A 29 -5.53 5.02 -2.59
N GLY A 30 -5.20 4.37 -3.72
CA GLY A 30 -5.36 2.92 -3.90
C GLY A 30 -4.46 2.11 -2.96
N ILE A 31 -3.24 2.59 -2.69
CA ILE A 31 -2.30 1.91 -1.79
C ILE A 31 -2.63 2.17 -0.32
N ALA A 32 -3.02 3.39 0.06
CA ALA A 32 -3.37 3.72 1.44
C ALA A 32 -4.56 2.92 1.99
N GLY A 33 -5.44 2.42 1.11
CA GLY A 33 -6.57 1.54 1.48
C GLY A 33 -6.21 0.08 1.76
N SER A 34 -4.98 -0.36 1.48
CA SER A 34 -4.57 -1.77 1.58
C SER A 34 -3.82 -2.14 2.87
N GLY A 35 -3.49 -1.15 3.72
CA GLY A 35 -2.67 -1.36 4.93
C GLY A 35 -3.16 -0.71 6.22
N LEU A 36 -4.34 -0.10 6.26
CA LEU A 36 -4.89 0.52 7.47
C LEU A 36 -6.33 0.08 7.71
N GLY A 37 -6.60 -0.29 8.96
CA GLY A 37 -7.93 -0.64 9.44
C GLY A 37 -8.97 0.41 9.11
N LYS A 38 -10.20 -0.05 8.88
CA LYS A 38 -11.39 0.77 8.76
C LYS A 38 -11.48 1.75 9.95
N GLU A 39 -11.24 3.02 9.68
CA GLU A 39 -11.85 4.11 10.44
C GLU A 39 -12.85 4.81 9.51
N ASP A 40 -14.13 4.51 9.73
CA ASP A 40 -15.25 5.19 9.08
C ASP A 40 -15.28 6.65 9.53
N LYS A 41 -14.57 7.54 8.83
CA LYS A 41 -14.87 8.98 8.90
C LYS A 41 -16.04 9.27 7.96
N LYS A 42 -17.25 8.97 8.45
CA LYS A 42 -18.46 9.55 7.88
C LYS A 42 -18.42 11.07 8.05
N ALA A 43 -18.27 11.76 6.93
CA ALA A 43 -18.59 13.17 6.85
C ALA A 43 -20.07 13.35 7.19
N SER A 44 -20.31 14.16 8.22
CA SER A 44 -21.63 14.65 8.62
C SER A 44 -22.23 15.47 7.49
N ASN A 45 -23.45 15.15 7.09
CA ASN A 45 -24.40 16.16 6.65
C ASN A 45 -25.75 15.87 7.30
N ASP A 46 -26.15 16.82 8.13
CA ASP A 46 -27.39 16.87 8.87
C ASP A 46 -28.57 17.01 7.89
N THR A 47 -29.65 16.25 8.09
CA THR A 47 -31.05 16.77 8.15
C THR A 47 -32.06 15.61 8.21
N LYS A 48 -32.81 15.61 9.33
CA LYS A 48 -34.16 15.09 9.60
C LYS A 48 -34.48 13.58 9.64
N GLU A 49 -34.63 13.12 10.89
CA GLU A 49 -35.92 12.74 11.53
C GLU A 49 -36.84 11.70 10.84
N VAL A 50 -36.95 10.49 11.43
CA VAL A 50 -38.07 10.06 12.32
C VAL A 50 -38.19 8.52 12.39
N LYS A 51 -38.37 8.05 13.64
CA LYS A 51 -38.96 6.79 14.16
C LYS A 51 -38.21 5.46 14.04
N THR A 52 -37.59 5.09 15.17
CA THR A 52 -38.07 4.06 16.12
C THR A 52 -39.00 2.98 15.54
N GLU A 53 -38.58 1.72 15.58
CA GLU A 53 -39.12 0.75 16.54
C GLU A 53 -38.33 -0.57 16.53
N ALA A 54 -38.02 -1.02 17.74
CA ALA A 54 -37.44 -2.31 18.04
C ALA A 54 -38.50 -3.42 17.88
N SER A 55 -38.06 -4.61 17.49
CA SER A 55 -38.71 -5.85 17.93
C SER A 55 -37.77 -7.04 17.78
N SER A 56 -37.36 -7.56 18.94
CA SER A 56 -36.83 -8.90 19.11
C SER A 56 -37.93 -9.82 19.64
N SER A 57 -38.12 -10.98 19.04
CA SER A 57 -38.62 -12.25 19.63
C SER A 57 -38.77 -13.26 18.47
N LYS A 58 -37.93 -14.29 18.33
CA LYS A 58 -37.70 -15.52 19.10
C LYS A 58 -38.77 -16.61 18.91
N ALA A 59 -38.23 -17.81 18.61
CA ALA A 59 -38.80 -19.16 18.55
C ALA A 59 -39.65 -19.50 17.30
N THR A 60 -39.38 -20.59 16.57
CA THR A 60 -39.66 -21.96 17.05
C THR A 60 -38.90 -23.04 16.25
N ASN A 61 -38.54 -24.10 16.96
CA ASN A 61 -37.88 -25.35 16.55
C ASN A 61 -38.61 -26.14 15.43
N SER A 62 -37.86 -26.90 14.62
CA SER A 62 -37.93 -28.39 14.59
C SER A 62 -37.00 -29.02 13.53
N SER A 63 -36.02 -29.78 14.01
CA SER A 63 -35.60 -31.15 13.61
C SER A 63 -35.60 -31.59 12.14
N LYS A 64 -34.42 -32.02 11.63
CA LYS A 64 -33.99 -33.45 11.52
C LYS A 64 -33.09 -33.73 10.29
N ASN A 65 -32.04 -34.52 10.56
CA ASN A 65 -31.24 -35.42 9.72
C ASN A 65 -30.18 -34.89 8.73
N ASP A 66 -28.93 -35.20 9.11
CA ASP A 66 -27.91 -35.95 8.36
C ASP A 66 -27.95 -35.95 6.84
N THR A 67 -26.89 -35.41 6.22
CA THR A 67 -26.05 -36.18 5.30
C THR A 67 -24.67 -35.51 5.18
N LYS A 68 -23.68 -36.23 5.72
CA LYS A 68 -22.25 -36.13 5.47
C LYS A 68 -21.98 -35.98 3.96
N LYS A 69 -21.49 -34.81 3.53
CA LYS A 69 -20.85 -34.64 2.22
C LYS A 69 -19.46 -34.08 2.40
N GLU A 70 -18.57 -35.05 2.53
CA GLU A 70 -17.12 -35.00 2.34
C GLU A 70 -16.80 -34.15 1.10
N SER A 71 -16.39 -32.89 1.32
CA SER A 71 -15.89 -32.04 0.26
C SER A 71 -14.42 -32.33 0.09
N SER A 72 -14.17 -33.27 -0.81
CA SER A 72 -12.91 -33.57 -1.47
C SER A 72 -11.98 -32.36 -1.56
N GLU A 73 -10.95 -32.42 -0.73
CA GLU A 73 -9.75 -31.61 -0.75
C GLU A 73 -9.01 -31.93 -2.05
N LYS A 74 -9.33 -31.19 -3.12
CA LYS A 74 -8.57 -31.27 -4.37
C LYS A 74 -7.30 -30.44 -4.20
N LYS A 75 -6.32 -31.11 -3.62
CA LYS A 75 -4.89 -30.83 -3.68
C LYS A 75 -4.52 -30.48 -5.12
N SER A 76 -4.50 -29.19 -5.43
CA SER A 76 -3.88 -28.65 -6.63
C SER A 76 -2.44 -28.34 -6.24
N GLU A 77 -1.66 -29.40 -6.23
CA GLU A 77 -0.20 -29.36 -6.17
C GLU A 77 0.25 -28.90 -7.56
N ASP A 78 0.33 -27.58 -7.75
CA ASP A 78 0.95 -27.01 -8.94
C ASP A 78 2.32 -26.41 -8.60
N LYS A 79 3.28 -26.80 -9.41
CA LYS A 79 4.71 -26.54 -9.28
C LYS A 79 4.96 -25.08 -9.65
N SER A 80 5.20 -24.23 -8.66
CA SER A 80 5.93 -22.99 -8.89
C SER A 80 7.13 -22.91 -7.94
N LYS A 81 8.27 -22.63 -8.55
CA LYS A 81 9.64 -22.71 -8.01
C LYS A 81 9.77 -22.05 -6.63
N ASP A 82 10.50 -22.72 -5.74
CA ASP A 82 11.03 -22.19 -4.49
C ASP A 82 11.44 -20.72 -4.61
N ASN A 83 10.61 -19.83 -4.05
CA ASN A 83 11.05 -18.58 -3.44
C ASN A 83 10.35 -18.52 -2.10
N SER A 84 10.94 -19.14 -1.08
CA SER A 84 10.40 -19.08 0.29
C SER A 84 10.56 -17.69 0.93
N ASP A 85 11.11 -16.72 0.21
CA ASP A 85 11.28 -15.34 0.64
C ASP A 85 10.27 -14.43 -0.07
N LEU A 86 9.36 -13.87 0.72
CA LEU A 86 8.35 -12.93 0.28
C LEU A 86 8.99 -11.65 -0.27
N LYS A 87 10.11 -11.19 0.32
CA LYS A 87 10.81 -10.00 -0.13
C LYS A 87 11.41 -10.22 -1.52
N ALA A 88 12.08 -11.35 -1.73
CA ALA A 88 12.63 -11.70 -3.04
C ALA A 88 11.55 -11.79 -4.13
N THR A 89 10.36 -12.28 -3.76
CA THR A 89 9.20 -12.31 -4.67
C THR A 89 8.71 -10.91 -5.01
N TYR A 90 8.57 -10.04 -3.99
CA TYR A 90 8.23 -8.63 -4.17
C TYR A 90 9.23 -7.86 -5.03
N ASP A 91 10.53 -8.13 -4.87
CA ASP A 91 11.61 -7.43 -5.58
C ASP A 91 11.66 -7.74 -7.08
N LYS A 92 11.09 -8.87 -7.53
CA LYS A 92 11.01 -9.23 -8.97
C LYS A 92 10.01 -8.38 -9.76
N ILE A 93 9.10 -7.68 -9.08
CA ILE A 93 8.08 -6.85 -9.71
C ILE A 93 8.67 -5.46 -9.92
N ASN A 94 8.80 -5.04 -11.18
CA ASN A 94 9.30 -3.71 -11.51
C ASN A 94 8.15 -2.70 -11.46
N VAL A 95 8.41 -1.54 -10.87
CA VAL A 95 7.47 -0.41 -10.89
C VAL A 95 7.95 0.59 -11.93
N GLY A 96 7.04 0.96 -12.83
CA GLY A 96 7.30 1.92 -13.88
C GLY A 96 7.04 3.35 -13.46
N ASP A 97 7.57 4.30 -14.22
CA ASP A 97 7.39 5.72 -13.97
C ASP A 97 5.96 6.15 -14.29
N ILE A 98 5.20 6.48 -13.25
CA ILE A 98 3.81 6.93 -13.32
C ILE A 98 3.64 8.12 -14.27
N MET A 99 4.68 8.94 -14.42
CA MET A 99 4.68 10.12 -15.28
C MET A 99 4.76 9.80 -16.76
N ASN A 100 5.27 8.61 -17.09
CA ASN A 100 5.56 8.14 -18.43
C ASN A 100 4.75 6.87 -18.71
N SER A 101 3.45 6.87 -18.37
CA SER A 101 2.55 5.72 -18.58
C SER A 101 3.08 4.42 -17.97
N SER A 102 3.64 4.52 -16.76
CA SER A 102 4.24 3.42 -16.02
C SER A 102 5.29 2.66 -16.84
N GLU A 103 6.04 3.37 -17.69
CA GLU A 103 7.13 2.80 -18.48
C GLU A 103 8.18 2.15 -17.56
N GLY A 104 8.65 0.96 -17.95
CA GLY A 104 9.53 0.12 -17.15
C GLY A 104 8.83 -0.76 -16.11
N GLY A 105 7.52 -0.60 -15.91
CA GLY A 105 6.73 -1.42 -14.99
C GLY A 105 6.41 -2.81 -15.55
N SER A 106 6.33 -3.81 -14.67
CA SER A 106 5.88 -5.16 -15.01
C SER A 106 4.42 -5.15 -15.46
N THR A 107 4.09 -5.95 -16.47
CA THR A 107 2.72 -6.20 -16.93
C THR A 107 1.93 -7.05 -15.94
N GLU A 108 0.60 -7.05 -16.04
CA GLU A 108 -0.25 -7.93 -15.22
C GLU A 108 0.14 -9.42 -15.37
N ASP A 109 0.43 -9.86 -16.58
CA ASP A 109 0.78 -11.27 -16.86
C ASP A 109 2.13 -11.65 -16.25
N GLU A 110 3.13 -10.75 -16.30
CA GLU A 110 4.42 -10.98 -15.63
C GLU A 110 4.26 -11.06 -14.12
N VAL A 111 3.41 -10.22 -13.52
CA VAL A 111 3.12 -10.26 -12.09
C VAL A 111 2.39 -11.56 -11.71
N LYS A 112 1.41 -11.99 -12.50
CA LYS A 112 0.72 -13.29 -12.29
C LYS A 112 1.66 -14.48 -12.48
N ALA A 113 2.64 -14.39 -13.38
CA ALA A 113 3.67 -15.42 -13.52
C ALA A 113 4.57 -15.54 -12.28
N ILE A 114 4.77 -14.44 -11.54
CA ILE A 114 5.54 -14.41 -10.29
C ILE A 114 4.71 -14.86 -9.09
N LEU A 115 3.48 -14.33 -8.96
CA LEU A 115 2.65 -14.45 -7.75
C LEU A 115 1.53 -15.49 -7.86
N GLY A 116 1.24 -15.99 -9.06
CA GLY A 116 0.02 -16.74 -9.37
C GLY A 116 -1.20 -15.82 -9.50
N GLU A 117 -2.38 -16.43 -9.49
CA GLU A 117 -3.65 -15.68 -9.57
C GLU A 117 -3.89 -14.85 -8.30
N PRO A 118 -4.37 -13.60 -8.44
CA PRO A 118 -4.69 -12.75 -7.29
C PRO A 118 -5.89 -13.28 -6.51
N ALA A 119 -5.90 -13.02 -5.21
CA ALA A 119 -7.05 -13.29 -4.35
C ALA A 119 -8.21 -12.33 -4.64
N SER A 120 -7.92 -11.10 -5.08
CA SER A 120 -8.93 -10.13 -5.49
C SER A 120 -8.39 -9.11 -6.50
N SER A 121 -9.31 -8.45 -7.21
CA SER A 121 -9.05 -7.36 -8.13
C SER A 121 -10.07 -6.26 -7.93
N SER A 122 -9.67 -5.01 -8.13
CA SER A 122 -10.55 -3.85 -8.23
C SER A 122 -10.06 -2.89 -9.32
N THR A 123 -10.97 -2.18 -9.96
CA THR A 123 -10.63 -1.15 -10.94
C THR A 123 -11.27 0.16 -10.52
N THR A 124 -10.51 1.24 -10.59
CA THR A 124 -10.99 2.60 -10.32
C THR A 124 -10.72 3.46 -11.55
N ASP A 125 -11.76 4.16 -12.01
CA ASP A 125 -11.70 5.07 -13.15
C ASP A 125 -12.01 6.49 -12.71
N ILE A 126 -11.03 7.39 -12.78
CA ILE A 126 -11.19 8.80 -12.42
C ILE A 126 -10.69 9.66 -13.58
N GLN A 127 -11.59 10.46 -14.15
CA GLN A 127 -11.28 11.37 -15.28
C GLN A 127 -10.63 10.67 -16.49
N GLY A 128 -11.06 9.44 -16.79
CA GLY A 128 -10.53 8.64 -17.91
C GLY A 128 -9.18 7.98 -17.63
N ILE A 129 -8.66 8.09 -16.40
CA ILE A 129 -7.51 7.32 -15.93
C ILE A 129 -8.04 6.07 -15.25
N SER A 130 -7.72 4.91 -15.83
CA SER A 130 -8.03 3.60 -15.24
C SER A 130 -6.86 3.11 -14.40
N THR A 131 -7.14 2.61 -13.20
CA THR A 131 -6.17 1.93 -12.34
C THR A 131 -6.76 0.62 -11.87
N THR A 132 -6.14 -0.49 -12.24
CA THR A 132 -6.49 -1.83 -11.76
C THR A 132 -5.58 -2.19 -10.60
N THR A 133 -6.12 -2.66 -9.49
CA THR A 133 -5.36 -3.12 -8.33
C THR A 133 -5.61 -4.60 -8.13
N LEU A 134 -4.53 -5.38 -8.14
CA LEU A 134 -4.54 -6.81 -7.85
C LEU A 134 -3.98 -7.05 -6.45
N SER A 135 -4.61 -7.93 -5.69
CA SER A 135 -4.18 -8.25 -4.32
C SER A 135 -4.04 -9.74 -4.11
N TRP A 136 -2.92 -10.13 -3.51
CA TRP A 136 -2.61 -11.49 -3.08
C TRP A 136 -2.54 -11.50 -1.55
N THR A 137 -3.25 -12.45 -0.93
CA THR A 137 -3.26 -12.65 0.53
C THR A 137 -2.74 -14.03 0.87
N ASN A 138 -2.27 -14.20 2.10
CA ASN A 138 -1.63 -15.45 2.57
C ASN A 138 -0.43 -15.85 1.69
N VAL A 139 0.35 -14.87 1.24
CA VAL A 139 1.50 -15.11 0.34
C VAL A 139 2.58 -15.88 1.10
N LYS A 140 3.10 -16.95 0.50
CA LYS A 140 4.15 -17.77 1.11
C LYS A 140 5.41 -16.94 1.39
N GLY A 141 6.13 -17.32 2.44
CA GLY A 141 7.41 -16.71 2.82
C GLY A 141 7.30 -15.60 3.86
N GLY A 142 6.15 -14.93 3.97
CA GLY A 142 5.89 -13.95 5.02
C GLY A 142 5.29 -14.53 6.31
N ASP A 143 4.78 -13.65 7.17
CA ASP A 143 3.98 -14.02 8.33
C ASP A 143 2.53 -14.39 7.95
N LEU A 144 1.69 -14.70 8.95
CA LEU A 144 0.34 -15.23 8.74
C LEU A 144 -0.56 -14.29 7.92
N LEU A 145 -0.29 -12.98 7.94
CA LEU A 145 -1.10 -11.96 7.26
C LEU A 145 -0.38 -11.37 6.04
N ALA A 146 0.65 -12.05 5.55
CA ALA A 146 1.42 -11.62 4.41
C ALA A 146 0.55 -11.35 3.17
N SER A 147 0.74 -10.17 2.59
CA SER A 147 0.02 -9.72 1.42
C SER A 147 0.92 -8.95 0.46
N ILE A 148 0.59 -9.03 -0.84
CA ILE A 148 1.15 -8.16 -1.88
C ILE A 148 -0.02 -7.51 -2.61
N THR A 149 0.10 -6.22 -2.88
CA THR A 149 -0.83 -5.47 -3.73
C THR A 149 -0.03 -4.79 -4.83
N VAL A 150 -0.51 -4.87 -6.07
CA VAL A 150 0.09 -4.18 -7.22
C VAL A 150 -1.00 -3.39 -7.93
N SER A 151 -0.77 -2.10 -8.13
CA SER A 151 -1.68 -1.23 -8.89
C SER A 151 -1.06 -0.94 -10.24
N PHE A 152 -1.87 -1.10 -11.28
CA PHE A 152 -1.52 -1.01 -12.68
C PHE A 152 -2.18 0.21 -13.30
N SER A 153 -1.41 0.96 -14.08
CA SER A 153 -1.90 2.04 -14.92
C SER A 153 -1.29 1.84 -16.31
N ASP A 154 -2.10 2.00 -17.36
CA ASP A 154 -1.72 1.67 -18.74
C ASP A 154 -1.20 0.23 -18.90
N GLY A 155 -1.77 -0.72 -18.13
CA GLY A 155 -1.44 -2.14 -18.16
C GLY A 155 -0.09 -2.52 -17.54
N LYS A 156 0.62 -1.57 -16.91
CA LYS A 156 1.92 -1.77 -16.27
C LYS A 156 1.87 -1.36 -14.81
N ALA A 157 2.66 -2.04 -13.98
CA ALA A 157 2.73 -1.80 -12.55
C ALA A 157 3.23 -0.38 -12.26
N ALA A 158 2.33 0.43 -11.72
CA ALA A 158 2.54 1.82 -11.35
C ALA A 158 2.92 1.95 -9.87
N SER A 159 2.54 0.97 -9.06
CA SER A 159 2.95 0.85 -7.66
C SER A 159 2.86 -0.60 -7.17
N LYS A 160 3.62 -0.91 -6.12
CA LYS A 160 3.50 -2.18 -5.40
C LYS A 160 3.62 -1.96 -3.89
N SER A 161 2.93 -2.78 -3.11
CA SER A 161 3.00 -2.82 -1.66
C SER A 161 3.12 -4.26 -1.18
N VAL A 162 3.91 -4.48 -0.13
CA VAL A 162 4.00 -5.75 0.59
C VAL A 162 3.82 -5.50 2.07
N SER A 163 3.09 -6.38 2.75
CA SER A 163 2.99 -6.43 4.20
C SER A 163 3.27 -7.84 4.73
N GLY A 164 3.53 -7.96 6.03
CA GLY A 164 3.80 -9.24 6.67
C GLY A 164 5.17 -9.83 6.34
N LEU A 165 6.16 -8.98 6.04
CA LEU A 165 7.55 -9.42 5.93
C LEU A 165 8.02 -9.97 7.29
N LYS A 166 8.74 -11.10 7.26
CA LYS A 166 9.42 -11.63 8.45
C LYS A 166 10.64 -10.77 8.73
N VAL A 167 10.79 -10.38 9.98
CA VAL A 167 11.88 -9.51 10.45
C VAL A 167 12.55 -10.14 11.65
N ALA A 168 13.86 -9.95 11.77
CA ALA A 168 14.61 -10.39 12.95
C ALA A 168 14.19 -9.59 14.18
N LYS A 169 14.50 -10.13 15.37
CA LYS A 169 14.37 -9.36 16.62
C LYS A 169 15.34 -8.18 16.56
N HIS A 170 14.85 -7.01 16.94
CA HIS A 170 15.62 -5.78 17.06
C HIS A 170 15.28 -5.10 18.39
N ASP A 171 16.15 -4.22 18.87
CA ASP A 171 15.83 -3.36 20.01
C ASP A 171 14.59 -2.54 19.70
N LYS A 172 13.80 -2.27 20.74
CA LYS A 172 12.54 -1.56 20.56
C LYS A 172 12.79 -0.13 20.09
N VAL A 173 12.14 0.23 18.99
CA VAL A 173 12.12 1.58 18.44
C VAL A 173 11.20 2.48 19.28
N THR A 174 11.75 3.56 19.81
CA THR A 174 11.07 4.55 20.66
C THR A 174 10.55 5.74 19.86
N ALA A 175 9.63 6.52 20.44
CA ALA A 175 9.17 7.77 19.83
C ALA A 175 10.32 8.76 19.58
N ASP A 176 11.27 8.87 20.52
CA ASP A 176 12.42 9.78 20.39
C ASP A 176 13.33 9.41 19.22
N GLN A 177 13.60 8.11 19.02
CA GLN A 177 14.37 7.66 17.86
C GLN A 177 13.71 8.08 16.55
N VAL A 178 12.39 7.88 16.42
CA VAL A 178 11.65 8.27 15.22
C VAL A 178 11.65 9.80 15.05
N ASN A 179 11.38 10.56 16.11
CA ASN A 179 11.35 12.02 16.07
C ASN A 179 12.67 12.64 15.60
N ASN A 180 13.79 12.00 15.93
CA ASN A 180 15.14 12.44 15.59
C ASN A 180 15.61 12.05 14.18
N ILE A 181 14.86 11.25 13.42
CA ILE A 181 15.20 10.93 12.02
C ILE A 181 15.20 12.22 11.19
N ALA A 182 16.32 12.56 10.55
CA ALA A 182 16.38 13.70 9.65
C ALA A 182 15.59 13.43 8.36
N THR A 183 14.79 14.40 7.92
CA THR A 183 14.00 14.31 6.67
C THR A 183 14.45 15.34 5.63
N ASP A 184 15.69 15.81 5.76
CA ASP A 184 16.33 16.79 4.88
C ASP A 184 17.16 16.11 3.78
N GLY A 185 17.02 14.80 3.61
CA GLY A 185 17.76 13.99 2.65
C GLY A 185 19.09 13.43 3.18
N SER A 186 19.48 13.70 4.42
CA SER A 186 20.73 13.16 5.01
C SER A 186 20.60 11.74 5.58
N TYR A 187 19.38 11.29 5.87
CA TYR A 187 19.11 9.99 6.49
C TYR A 187 18.74 8.95 5.42
N SER A 188 19.55 7.91 5.26
CA SER A 188 19.37 6.90 4.21
C SER A 188 18.48 5.73 4.63
N GLU A 189 17.97 4.98 3.65
CA GLU A 189 17.23 3.74 3.89
C GLU A 189 18.08 2.69 4.64
N GLU A 190 19.38 2.61 4.32
CA GLU A 190 20.31 1.72 5.02
C GLU A 190 20.44 2.10 6.50
N GLN A 191 20.52 3.40 6.78
CA GLN A 191 20.57 3.91 8.16
C GLN A 191 19.25 3.61 8.89
N ALA A 192 18.11 3.75 8.22
CA ALA A 192 16.81 3.37 8.77
C ALA A 192 16.77 1.90 9.18
N ARG A 193 17.27 0.99 8.33
CA ARG A 193 17.32 -0.44 8.63
C ARG A 193 18.27 -0.77 9.77
N LYS A 194 19.33 0.02 9.95
CA LYS A 194 20.27 -0.11 11.05
C LYS A 194 19.68 0.36 12.38
N ASP A 195 18.97 1.48 12.38
CA ASP A 195 18.45 2.09 13.61
C ASP A 195 17.11 1.50 14.05
N LEU A 196 16.28 1.09 13.08
CA LEU A 196 14.90 0.65 13.30
C LEU A 196 14.70 -0.86 13.07
N GLY A 197 15.72 -1.55 12.56
CA GLY A 197 15.63 -2.93 12.08
C GLY A 197 14.95 -3.03 10.71
N ASP A 198 14.70 -4.26 10.26
CA ASP A 198 14.00 -4.48 9.00
C ASP A 198 12.50 -4.11 9.09
N PRO A 199 11.93 -3.51 8.04
CA PRO A 199 10.52 -3.15 7.98
C PRO A 199 9.65 -4.39 7.75
N THR A 200 8.46 -4.37 8.33
CA THR A 200 7.43 -5.39 8.15
C THR A 200 6.62 -5.19 6.87
N GLY A 201 6.70 -4.01 6.24
CA GLY A 201 6.06 -3.71 4.97
C GLY A 201 6.78 -2.64 4.17
N ILE A 202 6.57 -2.64 2.86
CA ILE A 202 7.21 -1.72 1.91
C ILE A 202 6.20 -1.34 0.83
N THR A 203 6.08 -0.05 0.56
CA THR A 203 5.41 0.48 -0.64
C THR A 203 6.44 1.10 -1.55
N SER A 204 6.37 0.81 -2.86
CA SER A 204 7.27 1.37 -3.87
C SER A 204 6.47 2.00 -5.01
N THR A 205 6.91 3.17 -5.44
CA THR A 205 6.41 3.93 -6.60
C THR A 205 7.60 4.51 -7.37
N ASN A 206 7.38 4.86 -8.64
CA ASN A 206 8.32 5.68 -9.40
C ASN A 206 7.56 6.87 -9.97
N ILE A 207 7.99 8.07 -9.63
CA ILE A 207 7.36 9.32 -10.06
C ILE A 207 8.45 10.20 -10.64
N ASN A 208 8.35 10.50 -11.93
CA ASN A 208 9.27 11.40 -12.63
C ASN A 208 10.73 10.91 -12.60
N GLY A 209 10.92 9.60 -12.73
CA GLY A 209 12.21 8.92 -12.63
C GLY A 209 12.76 8.78 -11.21
N GLU A 210 12.08 9.32 -10.19
CA GLU A 210 12.49 9.18 -8.79
C GLU A 210 11.86 7.94 -8.16
N LYS A 211 12.71 7.09 -7.57
CA LYS A 211 12.24 5.94 -6.79
C LYS A 211 11.75 6.43 -5.44
N ASN A 212 10.47 6.20 -5.17
CA ASN A 212 9.83 6.62 -3.93
C ASN A 212 9.36 5.39 -3.16
N ASP A 213 10.03 5.12 -2.04
CA ASP A 213 9.75 3.98 -1.17
C ASP A 213 9.17 4.46 0.16
N THR A 214 8.28 3.68 0.76
CA THR A 214 7.79 3.90 2.12
C THR A 214 7.95 2.61 2.89
N LEU A 215 8.79 2.66 3.92
CA LEU A 215 9.06 1.55 4.81
C LEU A 215 8.14 1.63 6.02
N ILE A 216 7.59 0.48 6.43
CA ILE A 216 6.59 0.37 7.48
C ILE A 216 7.07 -0.65 8.51
N TRP A 217 7.18 -0.24 9.77
CA TRP A 217 7.48 -1.10 10.91
C TRP A 217 6.25 -1.25 11.79
N MET A 218 5.91 -2.50 12.12
CA MET A 218 4.83 -2.87 13.04
C MET A 218 5.32 -3.84 14.13
N LYS A 219 6.61 -4.19 14.12
CA LYS A 219 7.28 -5.08 15.08
C LYS A 219 8.52 -4.38 15.63
N ASN A 220 9.01 -4.85 16.78
CA ASN A 220 10.14 -4.24 17.49
C ASN A 220 9.91 -2.76 17.83
N LEU A 221 8.67 -2.39 18.18
CA LEU A 221 8.33 -1.02 18.56
C LEU A 221 8.11 -0.92 20.07
N ASP A 222 8.53 0.18 20.68
CA ASP A 222 8.14 0.53 22.05
C ASP A 222 6.80 1.25 22.03
N GLY A 223 5.74 0.48 21.86
CA GLY A 223 4.40 1.01 21.72
C GLY A 223 3.34 0.00 22.14
N ASP A 224 2.08 0.40 22.04
CA ASP A 224 0.96 -0.49 22.24
C ASP A 224 0.76 -1.43 21.04
N LEU A 225 -0.09 -2.45 21.21
CA LEU A 225 -0.45 -3.34 20.12
C LEU A 225 -1.07 -2.52 18.97
N GLY A 226 -0.51 -2.65 17.77
CA GLY A 226 -0.90 -1.86 16.61
C GLY A 226 -0.07 -0.58 16.39
N ALA A 227 0.95 -0.33 17.23
CA ALA A 227 1.92 0.72 16.97
C ALA A 227 2.52 0.56 15.56
N THR A 228 2.73 1.68 14.89
CA THR A 228 3.23 1.72 13.51
C THR A 228 4.22 2.86 13.37
N VAL A 229 5.34 2.61 12.70
CA VAL A 229 6.29 3.63 12.25
C VAL A 229 6.36 3.57 10.73
N THR A 230 6.35 4.72 10.09
CA THR A 230 6.47 4.86 8.65
C THR A 230 7.55 5.89 8.33
N VAL A 231 8.44 5.56 7.40
CA VAL A 231 9.43 6.50 6.86
C VAL A 231 9.36 6.43 5.34
N SER A 232 9.15 7.56 4.69
CA SER A 232 9.15 7.66 3.23
C SER A 232 10.48 8.21 2.73
N PHE A 233 10.95 7.64 1.63
CA PHE A 233 12.24 7.91 1.01
C PHE A 233 12.03 8.32 -0.45
N SER A 234 12.76 9.35 -0.91
CA SER A 234 12.97 9.61 -2.34
C SER A 234 14.42 9.33 -2.67
N ASN A 235 14.65 8.51 -3.69
CA ASN A 235 15.96 8.03 -4.13
C ASN A 235 16.83 7.51 -2.96
N GLY A 236 16.21 6.79 -2.03
CA GLY A 236 16.87 6.17 -0.88
C GLY A 236 17.11 7.08 0.33
N ASN A 237 16.70 8.35 0.27
CA ASN A 237 16.88 9.31 1.37
C ASN A 237 15.53 9.74 1.96
N ALA A 238 15.46 9.81 3.29
CA ALA A 238 14.22 10.10 4.00
C ALA A 238 13.72 11.52 3.71
N ILE A 239 12.44 11.62 3.36
CA ILE A 239 11.73 12.87 3.05
C ILE A 239 10.55 13.12 4.00
N SER A 240 10.06 12.08 4.67
CA SER A 240 9.02 12.20 5.68
C SER A 240 9.06 11.02 6.64
N LYS A 241 8.45 11.22 7.80
CA LYS A 241 8.30 10.22 8.84
C LYS A 241 6.98 10.42 9.58
N SER A 242 6.43 9.33 10.09
CA SER A 242 5.28 9.36 10.99
C SER A 242 5.30 8.13 11.90
N SER A 243 4.65 8.26 13.05
CA SER A 243 4.43 7.15 13.96
C SER A 243 3.08 7.28 14.63
N SER A 244 2.48 6.14 14.99
CA SER A 244 1.26 6.05 15.76
C SER A 244 1.43 4.99 16.85
N GLY A 245 0.92 5.25 18.05
CA GLY A 245 0.90 4.29 19.15
C GLY A 245 2.26 3.98 19.80
N LEU A 246 3.31 4.77 19.51
CA LEU A 246 4.59 4.71 20.24
C LEU A 246 4.50 5.38 21.61
N LYS A 247 5.34 4.91 22.54
CA LYS A 247 5.54 5.47 23.88
C LYS A 247 6.79 6.34 23.95
#